data_AF-A0A2L1S8H7-F1
#
_entry.id   AF-A0A2L1S8H7-F1
#
_cell.length_a   1.000
_cell.length_b   1.000
_cell.length_c   1.000
_cell.angle_alpha   90.00
_cell.angle_beta   90.00
_cell.angle_gamma   90.00
#
_symmetry.space_group_name_H-M   'P 1'
#
loop_
_entity.id
_entity.type
_entity.pdbx_description
1 polymer ?
#
loop_
_entity_poly.entity_id
_entity_poly.type
_entity_poly.pdbx_seq_one_letter_code
_entity_poly.pdbx_strand_id
1 'polypeptide(L)' 'MTPEEADQRIILSRQTLHRYRAMMDSGVIPHADTLALWSREIDQLLIIATDHPEKAEKIAALLERWRDLIGKVRTVH' A
#
# COMPACT_ATOMS: atom_id res chain seq x y z
N MET A 1 -3.50 14.78 -11.27
CA MET A 1 -2.25 14.50 -10.53
C MET A 1 -1.10 14.57 -11.53
N THR A 2 -0.04 15.33 -11.23
CA THR A 2 1.16 15.39 -12.06
C THR A 2 2.04 14.14 -11.87
N PRO A 3 2.96 13.84 -12.79
CA PRO A 3 3.90 12.72 -12.62
C PRO A 3 4.74 12.81 -11.33
N GLU A 4 5.10 14.03 -10.90
CA GLU A 4 5.85 14.25 -9.64
C GLU A 4 5.00 13.98 -8.41
N GLU A 5 3.74 14.43 -8.40
CA GLU A 5 2.79 14.12 -7.33
C GLU A 5 2.54 12.61 -7.23
N ALA A 6 2.46 11.92 -8.36
CA ALA A 6 2.35 10.46 -8.42
C ALA A 6 3.57 9.78 -7.79
N ASP A 7 4.79 10.21 -8.11
CA ASP A 7 6.01 9.68 -7.49
C ASP A 7 6.04 9.91 -5.98
N GLN A 8 5.69 11.12 -5.52
CA GLN A 8 5.58 11.41 -4.09
C GLN A 8 4.56 10.50 -3.42
N ARG A 9 3.41 10.26 -4.04
CA ARG A 9 2.38 9.38 -3.48
C ARG A 9 2.85 7.93 -3.38
N ILE A 10 3.57 7.43 -4.39
CA ILE A 10 4.18 6.09 -4.38
C ILE A 10 5.22 5.98 -3.26
N ILE A 11 6.06 7.00 -3.07
CA ILE A 11 7.06 7.04 -1.98
C ILE A 11 6.38 6.99 -0.61
N LEU A 12 5.35 7.82 -0.39
CA LEU A 12 4.59 7.85 0.86
C LEU A 12 3.91 6.49 1.12
N SER A 13 3.34 5.89 0.09
CA SER A 13 2.73 4.56 0.18
C SER A 13 3.75 3.49 0.60
N ARG A 14 4.95 3.52 0.01
CA ARG A 14 6.06 2.61 0.37
C ARG A 14 6.51 2.78 1.83
N GLN A 15 6.62 4.02 2.31
CA GLN A 15 6.96 4.31 3.71
C GLN A 15 5.88 3.81 4.67
N THR A 16 4.63 4.00 4.30
CA THR A 16 3.46 3.56 5.08
C THR A 16 3.44 2.04 5.21
N LEU A 17 3.63 1.33 4.10
CA LEU A 17 3.77 -0.12 4.08
C LEU A 17 4.89 -0.60 4.99
N HIS A 18 6.07 0.03 4.92
CA HIS A 18 7.22 -0.31 5.77
C HIS A 18 6.90 -0.14 7.26
N ARG A 19 6.20 0.94 7.62
CA ARG A 19 5.79 1.19 9.02
C ARG A 19 4.85 0.11 9.53
N TYR A 20 3.83 -0.27 8.75
CA TYR A 20 2.91 -1.32 9.16
C TYR A 20 3.54 -2.70 9.25
N ARG A 21 4.46 -3.04 8.34
CA ARG A 21 5.27 -4.26 8.46
C ARG A 21 6.06 -4.28 9.77
N ALA A 22 6.78 -3.20 10.07
CA ALA A 22 7.56 -3.11 11.31
C ALA A 22 6.68 -3.24 12.57
N MET A 23 5.45 -2.69 12.55
CA MET A 23 4.48 -2.87 13.63
C MET A 23 4.05 -4.33 13.78
N MET A 24 3.74 -5.01 12.68
CA MET A 24 3.37 -6.42 12.72
C MET A 24 4.53 -7.31 13.20
N ASP A 25 5.74 -7.03 12.75
CA ASP A 25 6.95 -7.74 13.18
C ASP A 25 7.23 -7.54 14.68
N SER A 26 6.81 -6.40 15.25
CA SER A 26 6.86 -6.15 16.70
C SER A 26 5.68 -6.75 17.48
N GLY A 27 4.81 -7.54 16.83
CA GLY A 27 3.64 -8.17 17.44
C GLY A 27 2.41 -7.27 17.57
N VAL A 28 2.42 -6.06 17.00
CA VAL A 28 1.27 -5.15 17.00
C VAL A 28 0.42 -5.41 15.77
N ILE A 29 -0.76 -6.00 15.97
CA ILE A 29 -1.71 -6.26 14.89
C ILE A 29 -2.57 -5.00 14.66
N PRO A 30 -2.60 -4.45 13.44
CA PRO A 30 -3.42 -3.28 13.14
C PRO A 30 -4.92 -3.57 13.28
N HIS A 31 -5.68 -2.62 13.82
CA HIS A 31 -7.14 -2.72 13.97
C HIS A 31 -7.85 -2.97 12.62
N ALA A 32 -9.05 -3.55 12.66
CA ALA A 32 -9.89 -3.80 11.48
C ALA A 32 -10.11 -2.55 10.60
N ASP A 33 -10.25 -1.36 11.19
CA ASP A 33 -10.38 -0.08 10.47
C ASP A 33 -9.15 0.22 9.59
N THR A 34 -7.98 -0.31 9.94
CA THR A 34 -6.75 -0.19 9.17
C THR A 34 -6.83 -0.93 7.83
N LEU A 35 -7.60 -2.04 7.76
CA LEU A 35 -7.80 -2.76 6.50
C LEU A 35 -8.58 -1.93 5.47
N ALA A 36 -9.55 -1.13 5.93
CA ALA A 36 -10.28 -0.22 5.07
C ALA A 36 -9.38 0.92 4.54
N LEU A 37 -8.47 1.44 5.39
CA LEU A 37 -7.45 2.40 4.98
C LEU A 37 -6.50 1.83 3.92
N TRP A 38 -6.00 0.60 4.12
CA TRP A 38 -5.11 -0.05 3.15
C TRP A 38 -5.81 -0.38 1.82
N SER A 39 -7.10 -0.69 1.86
CA SER A 39 -7.89 -0.90 0.64
C SER A 39 -7.99 0.39 -0.18
N ARG A 40 -8.27 1.52 0.48
CA ARG A 40 -8.26 2.84 -0.18
C ARG A 40 -6.88 3.21 -0.75
N GLU A 41 -5.82 2.84 -0.05
CA GLU A 41 -4.44 3.04 -0.52
C GLU A 41 -4.18 2.27 -1.82
N ILE A 42 -4.61 1.01 -1.88
CA ILE A 42 -4.55 0.17 -3.09
C ILE A 42 -5.34 0.80 -4.23
N ASP A 43 -6.57 1.25 -3.99
CA ASP A 43 -7.40 1.88 -5.00
C ASP A 43 -6.73 3.14 -5.57
N GLN A 44 -6.14 3.96 -4.69
CA GLN A 44 -5.42 5.16 -5.12
C GLN A 44 -4.19 4.82 -5.97
N LEU A 45 -3.45 3.77 -5.62
CA LEU A 45 -2.33 3.29 -6.43
C LEU A 45 -2.79 2.78 -7.80
N LEU A 46 -3.92 2.07 -7.89
CA LEU A 46 -4.49 1.61 -9.15
C LEU A 46 -4.88 2.77 -10.08
N ILE A 47 -5.46 3.84 -9.51
CA ILE A 47 -5.76 5.06 -10.28
C ILE A 47 -4.47 5.66 -10.83
N ILE A 48 -3.41 5.78 -10.00
CA ILE A 48 -2.12 6.31 -10.45
C ILE A 48 -1.51 5.45 -11.56
N ALA A 49 -1.59 4.13 -11.45
CA ALA A 49 -1.07 3.22 -12.49
C ALA A 49 -1.84 3.35 -13.81
N THR A 50 -3.12 3.70 -13.75
CA THR A 50 -3.95 3.95 -14.94
C THR A 50 -3.61 5.29 -15.58
N ASP A 51 -3.43 6.33 -14.76
CA ASP A 51 -3.13 7.69 -15.22
C ASP A 51 -1.68 7.85 -15.70
N HIS A 52 -0.74 7.08 -15.12
CA HIS A 52 0.70 7.14 -15.38
C HIS A 52 1.24 5.72 -15.69
N PRO A 53 1.03 5.20 -16.90
CA PRO A 53 1.37 3.82 -17.26
C PRO A 53 2.87 3.52 -17.14
N GLU A 54 3.75 4.52 -17.27
CA GLU A 54 5.19 4.37 -17.05
C GLU A 54 5.56 4.06 -15.59
N LYS A 55 4.62 4.28 -14.64
CA LYS A 55 4.78 3.94 -13.22
C LYS A 55 4.09 2.62 -12.84
N ALA A 56 3.33 2.02 -13.76
CA ALA A 56 2.49 0.85 -13.48
C ALA A 56 3.28 -0.34 -12.94
N GLU A 57 4.48 -0.62 -13.46
CA GLU A 57 5.32 -1.73 -12.99
C GLU A 57 5.74 -1.55 -11.51
N LYS A 58 6.21 -0.35 -11.15
CA LYS A 58 6.59 -0.03 -9.76
C LYS A 58 5.38 -0.11 -8.83
N ILE A 59 4.23 0.34 -9.29
CA ILE A 59 2.99 0.27 -8.54
C ILE A 59 2.52 -1.18 -8.38
N ALA A 60 2.61 -2.01 -9.41
CA ALA A 60 2.26 -3.43 -9.34
C ALA A 60 3.04 -4.15 -8.23
N ALA A 61 4.37 -3.95 -8.20
CA ALA A 61 5.21 -4.52 -7.15
C ALA A 61 4.84 -3.99 -5.73
N LEU A 62 4.37 -2.74 -5.63
CA LEU A 62 3.91 -2.16 -4.37
C LEU A 62 2.55 -2.74 -3.94
N LEU A 63 1.63 -2.93 -4.89
CA LEU A 63 0.32 -3.52 -4.68
C LEU A 63 0.40 -4.95 -4.17
N GLU A 64 1.31 -5.76 -4.73
CA GLU A 64 1.55 -7.13 -4.24
C GLU A 64 1.96 -7.15 -2.77
N ARG A 65 2.83 -6.22 -2.36
CA ARG A 65 3.27 -6.14 -0.95
C ARG A 65 2.16 -5.68 -0.01
N TRP A 66 1.29 -4.78 -0.47
CA TRP A 66 0.09 -4.39 0.26
C TRP A 66 -0.89 -5.56 0.43
N ARG A 67 -1.11 -6.34 -0.64
CA ARG A 67 -1.95 -7.54 -0.60
C ARG A 67 -1.38 -8.62 0.32
N ASP A 68 -0.07 -8.86 0.31
CA ASP A 68 0.63 -9.74 1.25
C ASP A 68 0.38 -9.32 2.71
N LEU A 69 0.51 -8.02 2.99
CA LEU A 69 0.27 -7.46 4.33
C LEU A 69 -1.18 -7.66 4.78
N ILE A 70 -2.16 -7.34 3.92
CA ILE A 70 -3.59 -7.56 4.19
C ILE A 70 -3.86 -9.05 4.45
N GLY A 71 -3.30 -9.94 3.62
CA GLY A 71 -3.45 -11.37 3.77
C GLY A 71 -2.98 -11.86 5.15
N LYS A 72 -1.80 -11.41 5.58
CA LYS A 72 -1.25 -11.75 6.91
C LYS A 72 -2.13 -11.26 8.05
N VAL A 73 -2.67 -10.04 7.99
CA VAL A 73 -3.58 -9.54 9.03
C VAL A 73 -4.88 -10.35 9.06
N ARG A 74 -5.44 -10.69 7.89
CA ARG A 74 -6.67 -11.49 7.80
C ARG A 74 -6.52 -12.93 8.31
N THR A 75 -5.32 -13.50 8.30
CA THR A 75 -5.09 -14.84 8.85
C THR A 75 -4.93 -14.86 10.37
N VAL A 76 -4.67 -13.70 10.99
CA VAL A 76 -4.46 -13.58 12.44
C VAL A 76 -5.76 -13.24 13.18
N HIS A 77 -6.71 -12.60 12.50
CA HIS A 77 -8.08 -12.36 12.97
C HIS A 77 -9.00 -13.53 12.64
#